data_AF-A0A168NP73-F1
#
_entry.id   AF-A0A168NP73-F1
#
_cell.length_a   1.000
_cell.length_b   1.000
_cell.length_c   1.000
_cell.angle_alpha   90.00
_cell.angle_beta   90.00
_cell.angle_gamma   90.00
#
_symmetry.space_group_name_H-M   'P 1'
#
loop_
_entity.id
_entity.type
_entity.pdbx_description
1 polymer ?
#
loop_
_entity_poly.entity_id
_entity_poly.type
_entity_poly.pdbx_seq_one_letter_code
_entity_poly.pdbx_strand_id
1 'polypeptide(L)'
;MHIDKIANGYRVEFMYYVDKKRFKRTTNIQLNQRYVVVPPLYSKQLKMLDRECIIVDFLEDESGFVHKAKVRYIDNNRVGRMSFENLVSKDSLIEKTVR
;
A
#
# COMPACT_ATOMS: atom_id res chain seq x y z
N MET A 1 -5.83 -3.75 -11.48
CA MET A 1 -5.24 -4.24 -10.22
C MET A 1 -5.77 -5.65 -10.00
N HIS A 2 -4.93 -6.56 -9.51
CA HIS A 2 -5.27 -7.93 -9.15
C HIS A 2 -4.90 -8.14 -7.69
N ILE A 3 -5.77 -8.81 -6.94
CA ILE A 3 -5.63 -9.00 -5.50
C ILE A 3 -5.88 -10.47 -5.19
N ASP A 4 -4.87 -11.12 -4.64
CA ASP A 4 -4.93 -12.51 -4.22
C ASP A 4 -4.83 -12.60 -2.70
N LYS A 5 -5.69 -13.40 -2.07
CA LYS A 5 -5.60 -13.67 -0.64
C LYS A 5 -4.38 -14.57 -0.36
N ILE A 6 -3.59 -14.21 0.64
CA ILE A 6 -2.45 -14.99 1.15
C ILE A 6 -2.62 -15.24 2.65
N ALA A 7 -1.77 -16.09 3.24
CA ALA A 7 -1.92 -16.54 4.63
C ALA A 7 -2.18 -15.40 5.65
N ASN A 8 -1.44 -14.29 5.55
CA ASN A 8 -1.50 -13.19 6.52
C ASN A 8 -1.90 -11.84 5.89
N GLY A 9 -2.62 -11.87 4.75
CA GLY A 9 -3.08 -10.65 4.09
C GLY A 9 -3.36 -10.86 2.60
N TYR A 10 -2.88 -9.94 1.76
CA TYR A 10 -3.14 -9.93 0.33
C TYR A 10 -1.88 -9.69 -0.49
N ARG A 11 -1.72 -10.39 -1.59
CA ARG A 11 -0.78 -10.03 -2.65
C ARG A 11 -1.51 -9.12 -3.63
N VAL A 12 -0.98 -7.92 -3.84
CA VAL A 12 -1.56 -6.94 -4.76
C VAL A 12 -0.62 -6.72 -5.92
N GLU A 13 -1.12 -6.95 -7.11
CA GLU A 13 -0.46 -6.62 -8.36
C GLU A 13 -1.19 -5.46 -9.03
N PHE A 14 -0.46 -4.41 -9.36
CA PHE A 14 -1.03 -3.34 -10.17
C PHE A 14 -0.03 -2.85 -11.19
N MET A 15 -0.58 -2.25 -12.24
CA MET A 15 0.19 -1.71 -13.34
C MET A 15 -0.01 -0.22 -13.36
N TYR A 16 1.07 0.50 -13.61
CA TYR A 16 1.06 1.94 -13.71
C TYR A 16 1.92 2.38 -14.88
N TYR A 17 1.70 3.60 -15.34
CA TYR A 17 2.43 4.18 -16.45
C TYR A 17 3.27 5.34 -15.96
N VAL A 18 4.55 5.39 -16.37
CA VAL A 18 5.44 6.53 -16.17
C VAL A 18 6.10 6.81 -17.51
N ASP A 19 5.97 8.04 -18.01
CA ASP A 19 6.56 8.48 -19.29
C ASP A 19 6.29 7.51 -20.46
N LYS A 20 5.03 7.10 -20.60
CA LYS A 20 4.53 6.13 -21.61
C LYS A 20 5.09 4.70 -21.47
N LYS A 21 5.93 4.42 -20.47
CA LYS A 21 6.38 3.07 -20.13
C LYS A 21 5.42 2.43 -19.12
N ARG A 22 5.09 1.17 -19.35
CA ARG A 22 4.24 0.36 -18.46
C ARG A 22 5.11 -0.36 -17.45
N PHE A 23 4.78 -0.17 -16.17
CA PHE A 23 5.43 -0.84 -15.05
C PHE A 23 4.42 -1.74 -14.34
N LYS A 24 4.93 -2.83 -13.76
CA LYS A 24 4.17 -3.72 -12.88
C LYS A 24 4.81 -3.68 -11.50
N ARG A 25 3.99 -3.51 -10.46
CA ARG A 25 4.42 -3.64 -9.06
C ARG A 25 3.57 -4.69 -8.37
N THR A 26 4.25 -5.60 -7.68
CA THR A 26 3.65 -6.62 -6.83
C THR A 26 4.06 -6.32 -5.39
N THR A 27 3.09 -6.23 -4.48
CA THR A 27 3.33 -5.94 -3.06
C THR A 27 2.55 -6.92 -2.20
N ASN A 28 3.21 -7.55 -1.22
CA ASN A 28 2.52 -8.33 -0.19
C ASN A 28 2.09 -7.37 0.93
N ILE A 29 0.79 -7.29 1.16
CA ILE A 29 0.13 -6.38 2.08
C ILE A 29 -0.39 -7.20 3.26
N GLN A 30 0.17 -7.00 4.44
CA GLN A 30 -0.09 -7.82 5.63
C GLN A 30 -0.42 -6.95 6.84
N LEU A 31 -1.21 -7.49 7.75
CA LEU A 31 -1.52 -6.83 9.02
C LEU A 31 -0.25 -6.64 9.84
N ASN A 32 -0.22 -5.54 10.61
CA ASN A 32 0.85 -5.18 11.54
C ASN A 32 2.23 -4.94 10.89
N GLN A 33 2.32 -4.92 9.56
CA GLN A 33 3.54 -4.61 8.83
C GLN A 33 3.65 -3.13 8.47
N ARG A 34 4.89 -2.66 8.29
CA ARG A 34 5.21 -1.25 7.99
C ARG A 34 5.26 -0.99 6.49
N TYR A 35 4.61 0.09 6.09
CA TYR A 35 4.53 0.54 4.71
C TYR A 35 4.83 2.03 4.61
N VAL A 36 5.31 2.43 3.43
CA VAL A 36 5.47 3.83 3.03
C VAL A 36 4.39 4.18 2.02
N VAL A 37 3.82 5.37 2.15
CA VAL A 37 2.84 5.89 1.21
C VAL A 37 3.54 6.44 -0.03
N VAL A 38 3.16 5.95 -1.21
CA VAL A 38 3.75 6.31 -2.50
C VAL A 38 2.71 6.75 -3.53
N PRO A 39 3.11 7.44 -4.60
CA PRO A 39 2.22 7.76 -5.72
C PRO A 39 1.68 6.50 -6.42
N PRO A 40 0.53 6.59 -7.11
CA PRO A 40 -0.21 7.81 -7.47
C PRO A 40 -1.21 8.27 -6.39
N LEU A 41 -1.13 9.52 -5.93
CA LEU A 41 -2.04 10.09 -4.92
C LEU A 41 -2.91 11.19 -5.53
N TYR A 42 -4.16 11.32 -5.08
CA TYR A 42 -4.97 12.49 -5.39
C TYR A 42 -4.43 13.74 -4.66
N SER A 43 -4.70 14.94 -5.18
CA SER A 43 -4.14 16.21 -4.67
C SER A 43 -4.33 16.40 -3.15
N LYS A 44 -5.49 16.01 -2.62
CA LYS A 44 -5.81 16.11 -1.18
C LYS A 44 -5.01 15.12 -0.30
N GLN A 45 -4.43 14.09 -0.91
CA GLN A 45 -3.65 13.04 -0.25
C GLN A 45 -2.14 13.25 -0.39
N LEU A 46 -1.67 14.24 -1.17
CA LEU A 46 -0.23 14.49 -1.36
C LEU A 46 0.52 14.75 -0.05
N LYS A 47 -0.14 15.33 0.96
CA LYS A 47 0.41 15.48 2.32
C LYS A 47 0.71 14.16 3.04
N MET A 48 0.25 13.04 2.49
CA MET A 48 0.51 11.70 3.02
C MET A 48 1.73 11.05 2.36
N LEU A 49 2.25 11.61 1.27
CA LEU A 49 3.40 11.10 0.56
C LEU A 49 4.58 10.89 1.51
N ASP A 50 5.28 9.77 1.34
CA ASP A 50 6.45 9.34 2.13
C ASP A 50 6.20 9.12 3.62
N ARG A 51 4.95 9.23 4.09
CA ARG A 51 4.62 8.91 5.47
C ARG A 51 4.63 7.40 5.69
N GLU A 52 5.12 7.01 6.86
CA GLU A 52 5.09 5.63 7.30
C GLU A 52 3.79 5.30 8.00
N CYS A 53 3.27 4.11 7.73
CA CYS A 53 2.07 3.60 8.37
C CYS A 53 2.13 2.10 8.60
N ILE A 54 1.29 1.64 9.53
CA ILE A 54 1.06 0.23 9.81
C ILE A 54 -0.35 -0.12 9.37
N ILE A 55 -0.52 -1.27 8.72
CA ILE A 55 -1.84 -1.78 8.36
C ILE A 55 -2.48 -2.39 9.60
N VAL A 56 -3.67 -1.90 9.94
CA VAL A 56 -4.42 -2.37 11.11
C VAL A 56 -5.67 -3.15 10.73
N ASP A 57 -6.17 -3.00 9.51
CA ASP A 57 -7.35 -3.70 9.03
C ASP A 57 -7.46 -3.66 7.50
N PHE A 58 -8.27 -4.56 6.94
CA PHE A 58 -8.64 -4.57 5.53
C PHE A 58 -10.10 -4.13 5.35
N LEU A 59 -10.35 -3.32 4.33
CA LEU A 59 -11.66 -2.78 4.04
C LEU A 59 -12.26 -3.48 2.83
N GLU A 60 -13.38 -4.14 3.06
CA GLU A 60 -14.22 -4.77 2.05
C GLU A 60 -15.25 -3.76 1.52
N ASP A 61 -15.66 -3.93 0.27
CA ASP A 61 -16.83 -3.25 -0.28
C ASP A 61 -18.12 -4.06 0.01
N GLU A 62 -19.26 -3.58 -0.50
CA GLU A 62 -20.56 -4.24 -0.31
C GLU A 62 -20.63 -5.65 -0.92
N SER A 63 -19.72 -5.98 -1.85
CA SER A 63 -19.61 -7.31 -2.46
C SER A 63 -18.64 -8.23 -1.71
N GLY A 64 -18.06 -7.77 -0.60
CA GLY A 64 -17.05 -8.51 0.18
C GLY A 64 -15.66 -8.46 -0.43
N PHE A 65 -15.41 -7.58 -1.42
CA PHE A 65 -14.11 -7.48 -2.06
C PHE A 65 -13.20 -6.49 -1.34
N VAL A 66 -12.03 -6.97 -0.94
CA VAL A 66 -11.02 -6.14 -0.27
C VAL A 66 -10.35 -5.21 -1.27
N HIS A 67 -10.46 -3.90 -1.03
CA HIS A 67 -9.98 -2.88 -1.97
C HIS A 67 -9.11 -1.79 -1.32
N LYS A 68 -9.15 -1.64 0.02
CA LYS A 68 -8.36 -0.66 0.78
C LYS A 68 -7.84 -1.25 2.08
N ALA A 69 -6.84 -0.60 2.65
CA ALA A 69 -6.37 -0.83 4.02
C ALA A 69 -6.85 0.29 4.94
N LYS A 70 -7.17 -0.07 6.18
CA LYS A 70 -7.14 0.86 7.31
C LYS A 70 -5.69 0.91 7.80
N VAL A 71 -5.16 2.12 7.93
CA VAL A 71 -3.75 2.34 8.29
C VAL A 71 -3.65 3.25 9.50
N ARG A 72 -2.65 3.01 10.35
CA ARG A 72 -2.25 3.93 11.43
C ARG A 72 -0.92 4.56 11.07
N TYR A 73 -0.88 5.89 10.95
CA TYR A 73 0.35 6.61 10.66
C TYR A 73 1.28 6.64 11.88
N ILE A 74 2.58 6.42 11.68
CA ILE A 74 3.55 6.25 12.78
C ILE A 74 3.84 7.58 13.49
N ASP A 75 3.93 8.67 12.74
CA ASP A 75 4.28 10.01 13.22
C ASP A 75 3.25 10.63 14.18
N ASN A 76 1.96 10.37 14.00
CA ASN A 76 0.90 11.00 14.80
C ASN A 76 -0.18 10.05 15.30
N ASN A 77 0.00 8.74 15.11
CA ASN A 77 -0.94 7.68 15.51
C ASN A 77 -2.37 7.83 14.98
N ARG A 78 -2.62 8.74 14.03
CA ARG A 78 -3.95 8.90 13.43
C ARG A 78 -4.25 7.72 12.53
N VAL A 79 -5.51 7.33 12.51
CA VAL A 79 -6.02 6.28 11.63
C VAL A 79 -6.55 6.91 10.33
N GLY A 80 -6.20 6.31 9.21
CA GLY A 80 -6.69 6.68 7.89
C GLY A 80 -7.06 5.46 7.06
N ARG A 81 -7.46 5.72 5.81
CA ARG A 81 -7.71 4.70 4.79
C ARG A 81 -6.74 4.92 3.64
N MET A 82 -6.19 3.85 3.10
CA MET A 82 -5.24 3.93 2.00
C MET A 82 -5.51 2.84 0.96
N SER A 83 -5.38 3.20 -0.32
CA SER A 83 -5.45 2.24 -1.41
C SER A 83 -4.17 1.40 -1.44
N PHE A 84 -4.26 0.15 -1.84
CA PHE A 84 -3.10 -0.73 -1.92
C PHE A 84 -2.04 -0.27 -2.94
N GLU A 85 -2.46 0.39 -4.01
CA GLU A 85 -1.58 1.01 -5.00
C GLU A 85 -0.70 2.14 -4.42
N ASN A 86 -1.05 2.65 -3.24
CA ASN A 86 -0.28 3.69 -2.55
C ASN A 86 0.62 3.14 -1.47
N LEU A 87 0.72 1.82 -1.30
CA LEU A 87 1.52 1.22 -0.24
C LEU A 87 2.67 0.43 -0.87
N VAL A 88 3.85 0.60 -0.29
CA VAL A 88 5.04 -0.22 -0.56
C VAL A 88 5.60 -0.68 0.78
N SER A 89 5.92 -1.97 0.87
CA SER A 89 6.53 -2.54 2.08
C SER A 89 7.87 -1.84 2.34
N LYS A 90 8.04 -1.32 3.55
CA LYS A 90 9.30 -0.66 3.94
C LYS A 90 10.44 -1.68 3.96
N ASP A 91 10.17 -2.89 4.41
CA ASP A 91 11.18 -3.95 4.52
C ASP A 91 11.67 -4.41 3.14
N SER A 92 10.79 -4.40 2.13
CA SER A 92 11.19 -4.72 0.74
C SER A 92 12.00 -3.61 0.05
N LEU A 93 12.00 -2.38 0.57
CA LEU A 93 12.87 -1.32 0.08
C LEU A 93 14.31 -1.48 0.59
N ILE A 94 14.48 -2.06 1.79
CA ILE A 94 15.78 -2.27 2.41
C ILE A 94 16.58 -3.37 1.70
N GLU A 95 15.92 -4.42 1.20
CA GLU A 95 16.56 -5.52 0.47
C GLU A 95 17.20 -5.12 -0.87
N LYS A 96 16.87 -3.95 -1.44
CA LYS A 96 17.45 -3.47 -2.71
C LYS A 96 18.67 -2.56 -2.56
N THR A 97 19.09 -2.25 -1.34
CA THR A 97 20.25 -1.37 -1.06
C THR A 97 21.46 -2.16 -0.53
N VAL A 98 21.64 -3.38 -1.00
CA VAL A 98 22.89 -4.12 -0.83
C VAL A 98 23.36 -4.59 -2.20
N ARG A 99 24.06 -3.70 -2.91
CA ARG A 99 25.23 -3.95 -3.78
C ARG A 99 25.69 -2.68 -4.47
#